data_AF-H8GS53-F1
#
_entry.id   AF-H8GS53-F1
#
_cell.length_a   1.000
_cell.length_b   1.000
_cell.length_c   1.000
_cell.angle_alpha   90.00
_cell.angle_beta   90.00
_cell.angle_gamma   90.00
#
_symmetry.space_group_name_H-M   'P 1'
#
loop_
_entity.id
_entity.type
_entity.pdbx_description
1 polymer ?
#
loop_
_entity_poly.entity_id
_entity_poly.type
_entity_poly.pdbx_seq_one_letter_code
_entity_poly.pdbx_strand_id
1 'polypeptide(L)'
;MTVSGVFELNEFAVLTSDNLDFLRLYIRVRGNLKEVERVLGVSYPTVRARFDTLLRAIGYEPEAADPQGAVLDQLERGELTPDEAARKLRR
;
A
#
# COMPACT_ATOMS: atom_id res chain seq x y z
N MET A 1 31.73 -9.56 -21.08
CA MET A 1 30.70 -10.07 -22.00
C MET A 1 29.65 -8.98 -22.13
N THR A 2 29.39 -8.54 -23.35
CA THR A 2 28.45 -7.42 -23.61
C THR A 2 27.28 -7.97 -24.40
N VAL A 3 26.07 -7.70 -23.94
CA VAL A 3 24.82 -8.08 -24.59
C VAL A 3 24.27 -6.85 -25.31
N SER A 4 23.89 -7.00 -26.59
CA SER A 4 23.37 -5.93 -27.45
C SER A 4 22.06 -6.37 -28.10
N GLY A 5 21.06 -5.49 -28.13
CA GLY A 5 19.72 -5.74 -28.68
C GLY A 5 18.78 -4.55 -28.43
N VAL A 6 17.56 -4.61 -28.98
CA VAL A 6 16.48 -3.69 -28.62
C VAL A 6 15.72 -4.31 -27.44
N PHE A 7 15.66 -3.60 -26.33
CA PHE A 7 14.94 -4.03 -25.13
C PHE A 7 13.76 -3.09 -24.91
N GLU A 8 12.57 -3.67 -24.76
CA GLU A 8 11.42 -2.94 -24.27
C GLU A 8 11.39 -3.04 -22.75
N LEU A 9 11.26 -1.89 -22.09
CA LEU A 9 11.09 -1.82 -20.65
C LEU A 9 9.62 -2.11 -20.34
N ASN A 10 9.38 -3.04 -19.42
CA ASN A 10 8.04 -3.27 -18.90
C ASN A 10 7.69 -2.28 -17.77
N GLU A 11 6.48 -2.37 -17.26
CA GLU A 11 5.93 -1.53 -16.20
C GLU A 11 6.74 -1.57 -14.89
N PHE A 12 7.45 -2.67 -14.62
CA PHE A 12 8.30 -2.82 -13.44
C PHE A 12 9.67 -2.16 -13.61
N ALA A 13 10.16 -2.07 -14.84
CA ALA A 13 11.47 -1.51 -15.15
C ALA A 13 11.51 0.02 -15.02
N VAL A 14 10.35 0.68 -14.95
CA VAL A 14 10.21 2.13 -14.71
C VAL A 14 9.87 2.49 -13.26
N LEU A 15 9.78 1.51 -12.36
CA LEU A 15 9.53 1.77 -10.95
C LEU A 15 10.68 2.56 -10.30
N THR A 16 10.32 3.47 -9.41
CA THR A 16 11.29 4.09 -8.49
C THR A 16 11.92 3.03 -7.57
N SER A 17 13.10 3.35 -7.01
CA SER A 17 13.75 2.49 -6.00
C SER A 17 12.78 2.10 -4.88
N ASP A 18 12.03 3.08 -4.38
CA ASP A 18 11.15 2.92 -3.23
C ASP A 18 9.97 2.00 -3.57
N ASN A 19 9.38 2.14 -4.76
CA ASN A 19 8.30 1.27 -5.21
C ASN A 19 8.81 -0.16 -5.46
N LEU A 20 10.01 -0.30 -6.02
CA LEU A 20 10.62 -1.60 -6.27
C LEU A 20 10.97 -2.32 -4.95
N ASP A 21 11.48 -1.61 -3.96
CA ASP A 21 11.79 -2.16 -2.63
C ASP A 21 10.52 -2.53 -1.87
N PHE A 22 9.46 -1.71 -1.97
CA PHE A 22 8.16 -2.06 -1.43
C PHE A 22 7.60 -3.33 -2.09
N LEU A 23 7.66 -3.44 -3.43
CA LEU A 23 7.22 -4.63 -4.16
C LEU A 23 7.99 -5.88 -3.73
N ARG A 24 9.33 -5.79 -3.60
CA ARG A 24 10.18 -6.88 -3.10
C ARG A 24 9.76 -7.33 -1.70
N LEU A 25 9.51 -6.38 -0.79
CA LEU A 25 9.05 -6.69 0.55
C LEU A 25 7.68 -7.35 0.54
N TYR A 26 6.74 -6.80 -0.23
CA TYR A 26 5.39 -7.34 -0.36
C TYR A 26 5.39 -8.79 -0.86
N ILE A 27 6.19 -9.09 -1.89
CA ILE A 27 6.39 -10.46 -2.39
C ILE A 27 7.02 -11.36 -1.33
N ARG A 28 8.05 -10.87 -0.62
CA ARG A 28 8.73 -11.62 0.46
C ARG A 28 7.77 -12.07 1.55
N VAL A 29 6.78 -11.25 1.89
CA VAL A 29 5.74 -11.59 2.88
C VAL A 29 4.50 -12.24 2.25
N ARG A 30 4.60 -12.72 1.01
CA ARG A 30 3.54 -13.42 0.26
C ARG A 30 2.26 -12.60 0.10
N GLY A 31 2.41 -11.30 -0.11
CA GLY A 31 1.28 -10.39 -0.34
C GLY A 31 0.50 -10.01 0.92
N ASN A 32 1.04 -10.26 2.12
CA ASN A 32 0.36 -9.90 3.36
C ASN A 32 0.69 -8.46 3.80
N LEU A 33 -0.22 -7.50 3.55
CA LEU A 33 -0.03 -6.09 3.94
C LEU A 33 0.11 -5.88 5.45
N LYS A 34 -0.51 -6.71 6.30
CA LYS A 34 -0.31 -6.64 7.77
C LYS A 34 1.12 -7.00 8.16
N GLU A 35 1.70 -7.98 7.49
CA GLU A 35 3.12 -8.31 7.70
C GLU A 35 4.04 -7.20 7.19
N VAL A 36 3.68 -6.52 6.09
CA VAL A 36 4.43 -5.33 5.63
C VAL A 36 4.37 -4.22 6.68
N GLU A 37 3.21 -3.95 7.27
CA GLU A 37 3.05 -3.00 8.38
C GLU A 37 3.97 -3.37 9.55
N ARG A 38 3.96 -4.64 9.95
CA ARG A 38 4.81 -5.13 11.04
C ARG A 38 6.30 -4.99 10.72
N VAL A 39 6.72 -5.26 9.47
CA VAL A 39 8.13 -5.15 9.05
C VAL A 39 8.58 -3.70 8.95
N LEU A 40 7.72 -2.80 8.44
CA LEU A 40 8.05 -1.39 8.26
C LEU A 40 7.83 -0.55 9.52
N GLY A 41 7.08 -1.05 10.51
CA GLY A 41 6.75 -0.32 11.73
C GLY A 41 5.87 0.89 11.49
N VAL A 42 5.03 0.86 10.44
CA VAL A 42 4.11 1.93 10.08
C VAL A 42 2.68 1.41 10.10
N SER A 43 1.71 2.29 10.32
CA SER A 43 0.31 1.90 10.37
C SER A 43 -0.18 1.28 9.05
N TYR A 44 -1.14 0.35 9.15
CA TYR A 44 -1.82 -0.28 8.01
C TYR A 44 -2.23 0.71 6.88
N PRO A 45 -2.77 1.91 7.17
CA PRO A 45 -3.15 2.88 6.15
C PRO A 45 -1.96 3.41 5.37
N THR A 46 -0.82 3.57 6.04
CA THR A 46 0.42 3.99 5.41
C THR A 46 0.90 2.92 4.43
N VAL A 47 0.84 1.65 4.83
CA VAL A 47 1.19 0.52 3.95
C VAL A 47 0.24 0.43 2.77
N ARG A 48 -1.07 0.56 3.00
CA ARG A 48 -2.08 0.54 1.94
C ARG A 48 -1.86 1.67 0.94
N ALA A 49 -1.65 2.90 1.40
CA ALA A 49 -1.38 4.04 0.51
C ALA A 49 -0.11 3.85 -0.34
N ARG A 50 0.93 3.21 0.23
CA ARG A 50 2.13 2.81 -0.53
C ARG A 50 1.82 1.74 -1.57
N PHE A 51 1.03 0.74 -1.22
CA PHE A 51 0.59 -0.30 -2.16
C PHE A 51 -0.25 0.29 -3.30
N ASP A 52 -1.19 1.18 -3.01
CA ASP A 52 -1.99 1.89 -4.02
C ASP A 52 -1.12 2.73 -4.94
N THR A 53 -0.05 3.34 -4.40
CA THR A 53 0.93 4.10 -5.19
C THR A 53 1.73 3.21 -6.12
N LEU A 54 2.13 2.01 -5.66
CA LEU A 54 2.76 0.99 -6.48
C LEU A 54 1.81 0.53 -7.60
N LEU A 55 0.54 0.26 -7.29
CA LEU A 55 -0.47 -0.15 -8.27
C LEU A 55 -0.63 0.89 -9.38
N ARG A 56 -0.76 2.18 -9.01
CA ARG A 56 -0.80 3.29 -9.98
C ARG A 56 0.46 3.36 -10.83
N ALA A 57 1.63 3.15 -10.24
CA ALA A 57 2.91 3.20 -10.96
C ALA A 57 3.04 2.11 -12.04
N ILE A 58 2.38 0.96 -11.87
CA ILE A 58 2.33 -0.12 -12.86
C ILE A 58 1.06 -0.10 -13.73
N GLY A 59 0.25 0.97 -13.65
CA GLY A 59 -0.89 1.20 -14.53
C GLY A 59 -2.23 0.62 -14.06
N TYR A 60 -2.35 0.19 -12.80
CA TYR A 60 -3.63 -0.23 -12.21
C TYR A 60 -4.30 0.92 -11.46
N GLU A 61 -5.63 0.94 -11.50
CA GLU A 61 -6.45 1.79 -10.65
C GLU A 61 -6.81 1.02 -9.36
N PRO A 62 -6.34 1.46 -8.18
CA PRO A 62 -6.64 0.78 -6.93
C PRO A 62 -8.12 0.93 -6.55
N GLU A 63 -8.69 -0.09 -5.92
CA GLU A 63 -10.05 -0.02 -5.40
C GLU A 63 -10.19 1.07 -4.34
N ALA A 64 -11.36 1.72 -4.33
CA ALA A 64 -11.65 2.77 -3.37
C ALA A 64 -11.43 2.31 -1.92
N ALA A 65 -10.95 3.23 -1.08
CA ALA A 65 -10.72 2.93 0.31
C ALA A 65 -12.02 2.45 0.99
N ASP A 66 -11.99 1.26 1.62
CA ASP A 66 -13.09 0.84 2.50
C ASP A 66 -13.36 1.96 3.52
N PRO A 67 -14.55 2.59 3.48
CA PRO A 67 -14.89 3.69 4.37
C PRO A 67 -14.83 3.30 5.84
N GLN A 68 -14.98 2.01 6.18
CA GLN A 68 -14.88 1.52 7.55
C GLN A 68 -13.43 1.52 8.05
N GLY A 69 -12.48 1.16 7.19
CA GLY A 69 -11.04 1.25 7.48
C GLY A 69 -10.62 2.68 7.81
N ALA A 70 -11.06 3.65 7.01
CA ALA A 70 -10.75 5.07 7.26
C ALA A 70 -11.26 5.58 8.61
N VAL A 71 -12.37 5.02 9.13
CA VAL A 71 -12.90 5.37 10.46
C VAL A 71 -12.05 4.76 11.58
N LEU A 72 -11.59 3.52 11.44
CA LEU A 72 -10.66 2.90 12.39
C LEU A 72 -9.34 3.68 12.44
N ASP A 73 -8.84 4.11 11.28
CA ASP A 73 -7.58 4.86 11.19
C ASP A 73 -7.66 6.22 11.88
N GLN A 74 -8.81 6.89 11.78
CA GLN A 74 -9.08 8.13 12.49
C GLN A 74 -9.17 7.89 14.01
N LEU A 75 -9.72 6.75 14.43
CA LEU A 75 -9.76 6.35 15.85
C LEU A 75 -8.36 6.06 16.40
N GLU A 76 -7.52 5.30 15.69
CA GLU A 76 -6.15 4.99 16.10
C GLU A 76 -5.25 6.23 16.22
N ARG A 77 -5.47 7.22 15.36
CA ARG A 77 -4.77 8.52 15.41
C ARG A 77 -5.32 9.47 16.47
N GLY A 78 -6.39 9.11 17.18
CA GLY A 78 -7.05 9.97 18.16
C GLY A 78 -7.84 11.13 17.56
N GLU A 79 -8.10 11.09 16.24
CA GLU A 79 -8.90 12.09 15.51
C GLU A 79 -10.41 11.87 15.70
N LEU A 80 -10.80 10.67 16.14
CA LEU A 80 -12.16 10.33 16.56
C LEU A 80 -12.15 9.76 17.98
N THR A 81 -13.18 10.06 18.74
CA THR A 81 -13.49 9.30 19.96
C THR A 81 -14.07 7.93 19.62
N PRO A 82 -13.95 6.93 20.52
CA PRO A 82 -14.58 5.62 20.34
C PRO A 82 -16.08 5.70 20.03
N ASP A 83 -16.81 6.64 20.64
CA ASP A 83 -18.24 6.85 20.42
C ASP A 83 -18.57 7.45 19.04
N GLU A 84 -17.70 8.30 18.49
CA GLU A 84 -17.86 8.85 17.15
C GLU A 84 -17.52 7.82 16.08
N ALA A 85 -16.47 7.03 16.28
CA ALA A 85 -16.13 5.91 15.41
C ALA A 85 -17.25 4.85 15.38
N ALA A 86 -17.79 4.48 16.55
CA ALA A 86 -18.91 3.54 16.66
C ALA A 86 -20.17 4.04 15.93
N ARG A 87 -20.47 5.35 15.97
CA ARG A 87 -21.58 5.93 15.21
C ARG A 87 -21.36 5.88 13.71
N LYS A 88 -20.13 6.13 13.23
CA LYS A 88 -19.80 6.06 11.79
C LYS A 88 -19.83 4.63 11.24
N LEU A 89 -19.53 3.62 12.08
CA LEU A 89 -19.49 2.20 11.69
C LEU A 89 -20.85 1.49 11.74
N ARG A 90 -21.83 2.00 12.51
CA ARG A 90 -23.17 1.40 12.69
C ARG A 90 -24.14 1.65 11.52
N ARG A 91 -23.64 2.00 10.34
CA ARG A 91 -24.47 2.28 9.16
C ARG A 91 -24.86 1.01 8.43
#